data_AF-A0A7V1M393-F1
#
_entry.id   AF-A0A7V1M393-F1
#
_cell.length_a   1.000
_cell.length_b   1.000
_cell.length_c   1.000
_cell.angle_alpha   90.00
_cell.angle_beta   90.00
_cell.angle_gamma   90.00
#
_symmetry.space_group_name_H-M   'P 1'
#
loop_
_entity.id
_entity.type
_entity.pdbx_description
1 polymer ?
#
loop_
_entity_poly.entity_id
_entity_poly.type
_entity_poly.pdbx_seq_one_letter_code
_entity_poly.pdbx_strand_id
1 'polypeptide(L)'
;MRQRMIFRKVLREAKRTVDKQQAAVLSCCQQTGQKKGASAMRRMGILLAFFCALIAAHASEDYPPARWVPAYSGNYTTSNRPSTYPIWYVVVHVVQGSYNGCISWFQNPSSRVSAHYVIRSSDGEVTQMVRHKDIAWHAGNWWYNCRSIGIEHEGWVDDPRWFTYAMYYSSAALVRHICRAYGIPRTRSYIIGHAEVPGATHTDPGPNWDWDFYMQMIQSSAILEEASVPLTLRPGETASALLRFRNTGDITWQPTGSTPVRLGTQNPRDRYSPFFTPGNWISPNRPAAVAAATPPEAYGDFAFTLTAPERYGSYTESYQLVREGITWFGPIVSFRIDVVPWDVVYDNTSANFTVWGTWNTGTTAPGKYGADYRWTSTNPNSTAYARWYLNVPRDGYYDVYAWWSQGSNRSTAARYEVVHRGGTTVKVVNQQTNGGKWNWLGRYQFIRGTGFVYLRPKASSGYVVIADAVRIVGPLSPMRR
;
A
#
# COMPACT_ATOMS: atom_id res chain seq x y z
N MET A 1 -16.26 -27.76 1.07
CA MET A 1 -15.41 -28.26 -0.05
C MET A 1 -14.78 -27.15 -0.91
N ARG A 2 -15.53 -26.11 -1.32
CA ARG A 2 -15.04 -24.99 -2.15
C ARG A 2 -13.90 -24.17 -1.50
N GLN A 3 -13.97 -23.86 -0.20
CA GLN A 3 -12.91 -23.13 0.52
C GLN A 3 -11.61 -23.93 0.68
N ARG A 4 -11.66 -25.25 0.89
CA ARG A 4 -10.49 -26.15 0.88
C ARG A 4 -9.77 -26.14 -0.48
N MET A 5 -10.53 -25.99 -1.56
CA MET A 5 -10.00 -25.93 -2.93
C MET A 5 -9.35 -24.57 -3.22
N ILE A 6 -9.97 -23.48 -2.76
CA ILE A 6 -9.42 -22.11 -2.85
C ILE A 6 -8.14 -21.99 -2.01
N PHE A 7 -8.13 -22.49 -0.77
CA PHE A 7 -6.94 -22.47 0.10
C PHE A 7 -5.78 -23.29 -0.48
N ARG A 8 -6.05 -24.49 -1.02
CA ARG A 8 -5.04 -25.28 -1.74
C ARG A 8 -4.56 -24.59 -3.02
N LYS A 9 -5.42 -23.82 -3.69
CA LYS A 9 -5.06 -23.05 -4.89
C LYS A 9 -4.15 -21.87 -4.53
N VAL A 10 -4.47 -21.13 -3.47
CA VAL A 10 -3.66 -20.02 -2.93
C VAL A 10 -2.30 -20.52 -2.46
N LEU A 11 -2.23 -21.63 -1.72
CA LEU A 11 -0.95 -22.24 -1.31
C LEU A 11 -0.12 -22.71 -2.52
N ARG A 12 -0.76 -23.28 -3.54
CA ARG A 12 -0.07 -23.68 -4.78
C ARG A 12 0.43 -22.46 -5.56
N GLU A 13 -0.34 -21.37 -5.63
CA GLU A 13 0.06 -20.13 -6.30
C GLU A 13 1.18 -19.40 -5.53
N ALA A 14 1.10 -19.33 -4.21
CA ALA A 14 2.17 -18.78 -3.37
C ALA A 14 3.47 -19.58 -3.53
N LYS A 15 3.40 -20.91 -3.47
CA LYS A 15 4.54 -21.80 -3.73
C LYS A 15 5.11 -21.59 -5.14
N ARG A 16 4.26 -21.51 -6.16
CA ARG A 16 4.66 -21.31 -7.56
C ARG A 16 5.32 -19.93 -7.78
N THR A 17 4.90 -18.91 -7.05
CA THR A 17 5.50 -17.57 -7.10
C THR A 17 6.88 -17.56 -6.44
N VAL A 18 7.03 -18.23 -5.30
CA VAL A 18 8.33 -18.40 -4.62
C VAL A 18 9.29 -19.22 -5.48
N ASP A 19 8.82 -20.32 -6.08
CA ASP A 19 9.61 -21.17 -6.98
C ASP A 19 10.06 -20.38 -8.23
N LYS A 20 9.20 -19.53 -8.80
CA LYS A 20 9.54 -18.65 -9.93
C LYS A 20 10.56 -17.58 -9.56
N GLN A 21 10.44 -16.96 -8.38
CA GLN A 21 11.41 -15.99 -7.89
C GLN A 21 12.78 -16.65 -7.62
N GLN A 22 12.78 -17.87 -7.06
CA GLN A 22 14.01 -18.65 -6.89
C GLN A 22 14.66 -19.03 -8.23
N ALA A 23 13.87 -19.44 -9.22
CA ALA A 23 14.37 -19.78 -10.55
C ALA A 23 14.97 -18.57 -11.29
N ALA A 24 14.33 -17.40 -11.22
CA ALA A 24 14.82 -16.17 -11.84
C ALA A 24 16.16 -15.71 -11.24
N VAL A 25 16.33 -15.86 -9.92
CA VAL A 25 17.57 -15.48 -9.23
C VAL A 25 18.69 -16.51 -9.46
N LEU A 26 18.37 -17.81 -9.51
CA LEU A 26 19.34 -18.85 -9.89
C LEU A 26 19.86 -18.65 -11.32
N SER A 27 18.99 -18.27 -12.26
CA SER A 27 19.38 -17.90 -13.63
C SER A 27 20.30 -16.68 -13.66
N CYS A 28 20.03 -15.66 -12.82
CA CYS A 28 20.87 -14.46 -12.70
C CYS A 28 22.24 -14.76 -12.05
N CYS A 29 22.29 -15.62 -11.04
CA CYS A 29 23.53 -16.04 -10.38
C CYS A 29 24.40 -16.96 -11.28
N GLN A 30 23.79 -17.77 -12.15
CA GLN A 30 24.53 -18.56 -13.14
C GLN A 30 25.18 -17.68 -14.23
N GLN A 31 24.56 -16.56 -14.59
CA GLN A 31 25.12 -15.59 -15.54
C GLN A 31 26.25 -14.71 -14.95
N THR A 32 26.34 -14.59 -13.62
CA THR A 32 27.26 -13.65 -12.94
C THR A 32 28.37 -14.31 -12.12
N GLY A 33 28.42 -15.66 -12.04
CA GLY A 33 29.51 -16.41 -11.39
C GLY A 33 29.59 -16.31 -9.86
N GLN A 34 28.65 -15.63 -9.19
CA GLN A 34 28.69 -15.43 -7.73
C GLN A 34 28.06 -16.58 -6.94
N LYS A 35 28.84 -17.62 -6.58
CA LYS A 35 28.35 -18.79 -5.81
C LYS A 35 28.00 -18.51 -4.34
N LYS A 36 28.49 -17.43 -3.73
CA LYS A 36 28.29 -17.13 -2.29
C LYS A 36 26.92 -16.53 -1.94
N GLY A 37 26.21 -15.92 -2.89
CA GLY A 37 24.87 -15.33 -2.65
C GLY A 37 23.74 -16.36 -2.60
N ALA A 38 23.86 -17.46 -3.34
CA ALA A 38 22.81 -18.47 -3.46
C ALA A 38 22.58 -19.29 -2.18
N SER A 39 23.64 -19.54 -1.38
CA SER A 39 23.54 -20.29 -0.12
C SER A 39 22.92 -19.45 1.02
N ALA A 40 23.23 -18.15 1.09
CA ALA A 40 22.65 -17.24 2.06
C ALA A 40 21.15 -17.02 1.82
N MET A 41 20.74 -16.89 0.55
CA MET A 41 19.32 -16.76 0.17
C MET A 41 18.53 -18.06 0.32
N ARG A 42 19.12 -19.24 0.07
CA ARG A 42 18.48 -20.53 0.40
C ARG A 42 18.20 -20.64 1.90
N ARG A 43 19.14 -20.24 2.75
CA ARG A 43 18.94 -20.22 4.21
C ARG A 43 17.88 -19.21 4.65
N MET A 44 17.84 -18.03 4.03
CA MET A 44 16.81 -17.01 4.30
C MET A 44 15.41 -17.43 3.83
N GLY A 45 15.29 -18.03 2.64
CA GLY A 45 14.02 -18.53 2.10
C GLY A 45 13.48 -19.75 2.84
N ILE A 46 14.37 -20.63 3.34
CA ILE A 46 14.01 -21.71 4.25
C ILE A 46 13.57 -21.13 5.60
N LEU A 47 14.29 -20.15 6.18
CA LEU A 47 13.86 -19.50 7.43
C LEU A 47 12.50 -18.82 7.29
N LEU A 48 12.24 -18.10 6.20
CA LEU A 48 10.96 -17.41 5.96
C LEU A 48 9.80 -18.39 5.75
N ALA A 49 10.04 -19.50 5.04
CA ALA A 49 9.06 -20.57 4.86
C ALA A 49 8.78 -21.33 6.17
N PHE A 50 9.80 -21.55 7.01
CA PHE A 50 9.64 -22.10 8.35
C PHE A 50 8.91 -21.13 9.28
N PHE A 51 9.16 -19.82 9.19
CA PHE A 51 8.47 -18.79 9.99
C PHE A 51 7.00 -18.66 9.57
N CYS A 52 6.70 -18.64 8.27
CA CYS A 52 5.33 -18.68 7.77
C CYS A 52 4.61 -20.01 8.11
N ALA A 53 5.32 -21.15 8.12
CA ALA A 53 4.76 -22.43 8.53
C ALA A 53 4.50 -22.50 10.05
N LEU A 54 5.37 -21.91 10.89
CA LEU A 54 5.15 -21.79 12.33
C LEU A 54 3.96 -20.89 12.66
N ILE A 55 3.82 -19.74 11.97
CA ILE A 55 2.68 -18.83 12.12
C ILE A 55 1.38 -19.52 11.66
N ALA A 56 1.42 -20.26 10.54
CA ALA A 56 0.28 -21.02 10.05
C ALA A 56 -0.10 -22.21 10.94
N ALA A 57 0.85 -22.82 11.66
CA ALA A 57 0.59 -23.92 12.60
C ALA A 57 -0.08 -23.44 13.91
N HIS A 58 0.03 -22.16 14.25
CA HIS A 58 -0.59 -21.55 15.44
C HIS A 58 -1.87 -20.77 15.12
N ALA A 59 -2.24 -20.60 13.85
CA ALA A 59 -3.44 -19.88 13.45
C ALA A 59 -4.71 -20.74 13.58
N SER A 60 -5.79 -20.14 14.05
CA SER A 60 -7.12 -20.74 14.07
C SER A 60 -7.69 -20.96 12.65
N GLU A 61 -8.39 -22.08 12.43
CA GLU A 61 -9.09 -22.34 11.18
C GLU A 61 -10.35 -21.48 11.03
N ASP A 62 -11.03 -21.19 12.14
CA ASP A 62 -12.30 -20.47 12.14
C ASP A 62 -12.09 -18.94 12.10
N TYR A 63 -11.05 -18.42 12.75
CA TYR A 63 -10.69 -17.02 12.74
C TYR A 63 -9.15 -16.88 12.65
N PRO A 64 -8.60 -16.76 11.43
CA PRO A 64 -7.14 -16.83 11.22
C PRO A 64 -6.25 -15.93 12.10
N PRO A 65 -6.66 -14.72 12.54
CA PRO A 65 -5.85 -13.93 13.46
C PRO A 65 -5.71 -14.52 14.87
N ALA A 66 -6.57 -15.46 15.29
CA ALA A 66 -6.49 -16.04 16.63
C ALA A 66 -5.42 -17.13 16.73
N ARG A 67 -4.77 -17.18 17.90
CA ARG A 67 -3.89 -18.27 18.30
C ARG A 67 -4.72 -19.50 18.67
N TRP A 68 -4.39 -20.68 18.17
CA TRP A 68 -5.08 -21.92 18.53
C TRP A 68 -4.46 -22.57 19.77
N VAL A 69 -5.26 -22.74 20.84
CA VAL A 69 -4.90 -23.47 22.06
C VAL A 69 -6.10 -24.29 22.52
N PRO A 70 -6.16 -25.60 22.24
CA PRO A 70 -7.37 -26.36 22.50
C PRO A 70 -7.69 -26.41 24.01
N ALA A 71 -8.98 -26.27 24.33
CA ALA A 71 -9.53 -26.70 25.61
C ALA A 71 -9.40 -28.23 25.75
N TYR A 72 -9.51 -28.73 26.98
CA TYR A 72 -9.57 -30.17 27.20
C TYR A 72 -10.77 -30.78 26.46
N SER A 73 -10.57 -31.89 25.76
CA SER A 73 -11.60 -32.48 24.89
C SER A 73 -12.85 -32.96 25.62
N GLY A 74 -12.76 -33.15 26.95
CA GLY A 74 -13.91 -33.46 27.81
C GLY A 74 -14.65 -32.24 28.36
N ASN A 75 -14.24 -31.01 28.02
CA ASN A 75 -14.88 -29.76 28.47
C ASN A 75 -15.78 -29.12 27.41
N TYR A 76 -16.06 -29.81 26.31
CA TYR A 76 -16.98 -29.38 25.26
C TYR A 76 -17.62 -30.59 24.57
N THR A 77 -18.72 -30.38 23.86
CA THR A 77 -19.39 -31.44 23.09
C THR A 77 -18.97 -31.40 21.63
N THR A 78 -18.42 -32.51 21.12
CA THR A 78 -18.12 -32.64 19.69
C THR A 78 -19.42 -32.55 18.87
N SER A 79 -19.41 -31.75 17.81
CA SER A 79 -20.58 -31.52 16.97
C SER A 79 -20.18 -31.20 15.52
N ASN A 80 -21.18 -30.95 14.67
CA ASN A 80 -21.02 -30.55 13.27
C ASN A 80 -21.79 -29.24 13.00
N ARG A 81 -21.68 -28.24 13.87
CA ARG A 81 -22.29 -26.92 13.64
C ARG A 81 -21.68 -26.23 12.40
N PRO A 82 -22.46 -25.46 11.62
CA PRO A 82 -23.86 -25.08 11.88
C PRO A 82 -24.91 -26.11 11.42
N SER A 83 -24.52 -27.28 10.91
CA SER A 83 -25.48 -28.27 10.38
C SER A 83 -26.31 -28.95 11.47
N THR A 84 -25.70 -29.26 12.62
CA THR A 84 -26.41 -29.87 13.76
C THR A 84 -27.24 -28.84 14.52
N TYR A 85 -26.68 -27.66 14.75
CA TYR A 85 -27.38 -26.52 15.34
C TYR A 85 -26.91 -25.25 14.65
N PRO A 86 -27.82 -24.33 14.29
CA PRO A 86 -27.43 -23.05 13.76
C PRO A 86 -26.72 -22.23 14.84
N ILE A 87 -25.80 -21.35 14.42
CA ILE A 87 -25.14 -20.39 15.31
C ILE A 87 -25.85 -19.05 15.11
N TRP A 88 -26.65 -18.66 16.10
CA TRP A 88 -27.46 -17.45 16.07
C TRP A 88 -26.93 -16.36 16.99
N TYR A 89 -26.15 -16.70 18.01
CA TYR A 89 -25.73 -15.75 19.04
C TYR A 89 -24.23 -15.67 19.20
N VAL A 90 -23.78 -14.54 19.72
CA VAL A 90 -22.50 -14.40 20.41
C VAL A 90 -22.80 -14.09 21.86
N VAL A 91 -22.15 -14.79 22.79
CA VAL A 91 -22.24 -14.50 24.22
C VAL A 91 -20.91 -13.94 24.70
N VAL A 92 -20.95 -12.74 25.25
CA VAL A 92 -19.82 -12.00 25.82
C VAL A 92 -19.71 -12.31 27.30
N HIS A 93 -18.53 -12.75 27.71
CA HIS A 93 -18.19 -13.09 29.09
C HIS A 93 -17.02 -12.26 29.60
N VAL A 94 -16.92 -12.14 30.92
CA VAL A 94 -15.72 -11.67 31.62
C VAL A 94 -15.28 -12.74 32.60
N VAL A 95 -14.00 -13.12 32.52
CA VAL A 95 -13.44 -14.31 33.18
C VAL A 95 -13.49 -14.24 34.72
N GLN A 96 -13.47 -13.03 35.30
CA GLN A 96 -13.11 -12.81 36.72
C GLN A 96 -11.70 -13.35 37.03
N GLY A 97 -10.76 -13.08 36.13
CA GLY A 97 -9.40 -13.62 36.19
C GLY A 97 -8.51 -13.25 35.02
N SER A 98 -7.29 -13.78 35.05
CA SER A 98 -6.26 -13.52 34.03
C SER A 98 -6.43 -14.37 32.77
N TYR A 99 -5.85 -13.90 31.65
CA TYR A 99 -5.85 -14.55 30.35
C TYR A 99 -5.29 -15.97 30.39
N ASN A 100 -4.09 -16.12 30.95
CA ASN A 100 -3.44 -17.42 31.09
C ASN A 100 -4.18 -18.32 32.09
N GLY A 101 -4.79 -17.73 33.13
CA GLY A 101 -5.62 -18.45 34.09
C GLY A 101 -6.85 -19.06 33.41
N CYS A 102 -7.58 -18.28 32.61
CA CYS A 102 -8.73 -18.75 31.82
C CYS A 102 -8.36 -19.94 30.92
N ILE A 103 -7.29 -19.79 30.14
CA ILE A 103 -6.79 -20.83 29.23
C ILE A 103 -6.45 -22.10 30.01
N SER A 104 -5.70 -21.97 31.11
CA SER A 104 -5.35 -23.10 31.97
C SER A 104 -6.59 -23.77 32.56
N TRP A 105 -7.63 -23.00 32.91
CA TRP A 105 -8.87 -23.51 33.47
C TRP A 105 -9.66 -24.34 32.45
N PHE A 106 -9.76 -23.88 31.21
CA PHE A 106 -10.43 -24.64 30.14
C PHE A 106 -9.66 -25.89 29.71
N GLN A 107 -8.36 -25.96 30.01
CA GLN A 107 -7.53 -27.17 29.83
C GLN A 107 -7.59 -28.14 31.01
N ASN A 108 -8.14 -27.72 32.17
CA ASN A 108 -8.29 -28.59 33.33
C ASN A 108 -9.47 -29.55 33.13
N PRO A 109 -9.27 -30.89 33.15
CA PRO A 109 -10.36 -31.86 33.01
C PRO A 109 -11.42 -31.79 34.12
N SER A 110 -11.09 -31.18 35.26
CA SER A 110 -12.00 -31.02 36.40
C SER A 110 -12.92 -29.80 36.26
N SER A 111 -12.61 -28.84 35.38
CA SER A 111 -13.37 -27.58 35.29
C SER A 111 -14.75 -27.78 34.68
N ARG A 112 -14.89 -28.72 33.73
CA ARG A 112 -16.15 -29.02 33.02
C ARG A 112 -16.80 -27.77 32.41
N VAL A 113 -15.98 -26.82 31.94
CA VAL A 113 -16.40 -25.59 31.26
C VAL A 113 -15.41 -25.22 30.16
N SER A 114 -15.89 -24.53 29.12
CA SER A 114 -15.06 -23.97 28.06
C SER A 114 -15.78 -22.85 27.33
N ALA A 115 -15.02 -21.99 26.66
CA ALA A 115 -15.52 -21.04 25.66
C ALA A 115 -14.78 -21.21 24.33
N HIS A 116 -15.32 -20.62 23.26
CA HIS A 116 -14.68 -20.68 21.94
C HIS A 116 -13.44 -19.80 21.86
N TYR A 117 -13.46 -18.63 22.49
CA TYR A 117 -12.37 -17.67 22.46
C TYR A 117 -12.08 -17.05 23.83
N VAL A 118 -10.83 -16.65 24.04
CA VAL A 118 -10.35 -15.84 25.16
C VAL A 118 -9.59 -14.65 24.61
N ILE A 119 -9.80 -13.44 25.16
CA ILE A 119 -9.18 -12.20 24.71
C ILE A 119 -8.39 -11.55 25.84
N ARG A 120 -7.12 -11.23 25.56
CA ARG A 120 -6.20 -10.59 26.51
C ARG A 120 -6.48 -9.08 26.59
N SER A 121 -6.48 -8.55 27.81
CA SER A 121 -6.75 -7.15 28.09
C SER A 121 -5.67 -6.22 27.55
N SER A 122 -4.39 -6.54 27.77
CA SER A 122 -3.29 -5.61 27.53
C SER A 122 -3.04 -5.24 26.06
N ASP A 123 -3.26 -6.18 25.14
CA ASP A 123 -2.95 -6.00 23.72
C ASP A 123 -3.99 -6.59 22.76
N GLY A 124 -5.07 -7.17 23.29
CA GLY A 124 -6.14 -7.76 22.49
C GLY A 124 -5.78 -9.10 21.84
N GLU A 125 -4.77 -9.83 22.31
CA GLU A 125 -4.47 -11.17 21.77
C GLU A 125 -5.70 -12.08 21.88
N VAL A 126 -6.14 -12.63 20.75
CA VAL A 126 -7.27 -13.56 20.66
C VAL A 126 -6.74 -15.00 20.63
N THR A 127 -7.15 -15.83 21.58
CA THR A 127 -6.90 -17.28 21.58
C THR A 127 -8.21 -18.02 21.31
N GLN A 128 -8.24 -18.90 20.32
CA GLN A 128 -9.35 -19.83 20.10
C GLN A 128 -9.07 -21.16 20.82
N MET A 129 -10.07 -21.64 21.57
CA MET A 129 -9.96 -22.87 22.36
C MET A 129 -10.92 -23.98 21.97
N VAL A 130 -12.08 -23.64 21.39
CA VAL A 130 -13.04 -24.60 20.85
C VAL A 130 -13.40 -24.18 19.42
N ARG A 131 -13.44 -25.13 18.49
CA ARG A 131 -13.84 -24.88 17.10
C ARG A 131 -15.30 -24.49 17.03
N HIS A 132 -15.70 -23.65 16.08
CA HIS A 132 -17.10 -23.26 15.89
C HIS A 132 -18.01 -24.47 15.66
N LYS A 133 -17.51 -25.51 14.98
CA LYS A 133 -18.27 -26.76 14.74
C LYS A 133 -18.69 -27.47 16.02
N ASP A 134 -17.91 -27.32 17.10
CA ASP A 134 -18.11 -27.98 18.40
C ASP A 134 -18.79 -27.02 19.38
N ILE A 135 -19.47 -27.57 20.39
CA ILE A 135 -20.28 -26.83 21.36
C ILE A 135 -19.47 -26.64 22.64
N ALA A 136 -18.96 -25.43 22.87
CA ALA A 136 -18.34 -25.06 24.12
C ALA A 136 -19.38 -24.97 25.25
N TRP A 137 -18.94 -25.10 26.50
CA TRP A 137 -19.82 -25.12 27.68
C TRP A 137 -19.62 -23.84 28.50
N HIS A 138 -20.14 -22.71 27.99
CA HIS A 138 -19.88 -21.37 28.53
C HIS A 138 -21.09 -20.70 29.16
N ALA A 139 -22.31 -20.94 28.66
CA ALA A 139 -23.49 -20.13 29.00
C ALA A 139 -24.32 -20.66 30.18
N GLY A 140 -23.95 -21.81 30.76
CA GLY A 140 -24.79 -22.50 31.76
C GLY A 140 -26.15 -23.01 31.25
N ASN A 141 -26.49 -22.73 29.98
CA ASN A 141 -27.75 -23.06 29.34
C ASN A 141 -27.50 -23.82 28.04
N TRP A 142 -27.98 -25.06 27.96
CA TRP A 142 -27.71 -25.94 26.82
C TRP A 142 -28.22 -25.39 25.48
N TRP A 143 -29.40 -24.75 25.48
CA TRP A 143 -29.97 -24.17 24.26
C TRP A 143 -29.05 -23.11 23.66
N TYR A 144 -28.49 -22.24 24.52
CA TYR A 144 -27.56 -21.18 24.13
C TYR A 144 -26.17 -21.72 23.80
N ASN A 145 -25.63 -22.67 24.56
CA ASN A 145 -24.36 -23.34 24.22
C ASN A 145 -24.41 -23.90 22.78
N CYS A 146 -25.51 -24.58 22.43
CA CYS A 146 -25.67 -25.16 21.09
C CYS A 146 -25.72 -24.10 19.98
N ARG A 147 -26.22 -22.89 20.26
CA ARG A 147 -26.55 -21.87 19.26
C ARG A 147 -25.69 -20.61 19.32
N SER A 148 -24.60 -20.65 20.08
CA SER A 148 -23.75 -19.48 20.24
C SER A 148 -22.26 -19.79 20.15
N ILE A 149 -21.52 -18.70 19.97
CA ILE A 149 -20.08 -18.63 20.19
C ILE A 149 -19.85 -17.85 21.49
N GLY A 150 -19.17 -18.47 22.47
CA GLY A 150 -18.78 -17.83 23.72
C GLY A 150 -17.41 -17.18 23.62
N ILE A 151 -17.30 -15.93 24.08
CA ILE A 151 -16.05 -15.15 24.09
C ILE A 151 -15.78 -14.64 25.49
N GLU A 152 -14.67 -15.10 26.06
CA GLU A 152 -14.17 -14.70 27.38
C GLU A 152 -13.21 -13.51 27.28
N HIS A 153 -13.43 -12.49 28.11
CA HIS A 153 -12.57 -11.32 28.20
C HIS A 153 -11.82 -11.35 29.54
N GLU A 154 -10.49 -11.32 29.48
CA GLU A 154 -9.66 -11.18 30.68
C GLU A 154 -10.06 -9.94 31.48
N GLY A 155 -10.27 -10.10 32.79
CA GLY A 155 -10.53 -8.97 33.67
C GLY A 155 -11.50 -9.28 34.80
N TRP A 156 -11.90 -8.19 35.47
CA TRP A 156 -12.83 -8.20 36.60
C TRP A 156 -13.97 -7.22 36.33
N VAL A 157 -15.20 -7.68 36.56
CA VAL A 157 -16.43 -6.94 36.19
C VAL A 157 -16.59 -5.61 36.93
N ASP A 158 -15.96 -5.48 38.09
CA ASP A 158 -16.00 -4.30 38.97
C ASP A 158 -14.84 -3.32 38.74
N ASP A 159 -13.91 -3.62 37.83
CA ASP A 159 -12.76 -2.76 37.51
C ASP A 159 -12.70 -2.41 36.00
N PRO A 160 -13.14 -1.20 35.59
CA PRO A 160 -13.20 -0.81 34.19
C PRO A 160 -11.82 -0.72 33.51
N ARG A 161 -10.70 -0.71 34.26
CA ARG A 161 -9.34 -0.63 33.68
C ARG A 161 -8.98 -1.86 32.85
N TRP A 162 -9.67 -2.98 33.04
CA TRP A 162 -9.47 -4.20 32.26
C TRP A 162 -10.08 -4.14 30.86
N PHE A 163 -11.05 -3.25 30.63
CA PHE A 163 -11.74 -3.13 29.34
C PHE A 163 -11.02 -2.13 28.44
N THR A 164 -9.82 -2.52 27.98
CA THR A 164 -8.98 -1.66 27.14
C THR A 164 -9.53 -1.55 25.72
N TYR A 165 -9.12 -0.50 25.02
CA TYR A 165 -9.40 -0.38 23.59
C TYR A 165 -8.85 -1.54 22.76
N ALA A 166 -7.68 -2.09 23.12
CA ALA A 166 -7.10 -3.21 22.41
C ALA A 166 -7.99 -4.46 22.48
N MET A 167 -8.52 -4.75 23.67
CA MET A 167 -9.50 -5.83 23.89
C MET A 167 -10.77 -5.60 23.06
N TYR A 168 -11.39 -4.43 23.19
CA TYR A 168 -12.60 -4.10 22.48
C TYR A 168 -12.43 -4.18 20.96
N TYR A 169 -11.32 -3.67 20.41
CA TYR A 169 -11.05 -3.70 18.98
C TYR A 169 -10.91 -5.13 18.45
N SER A 170 -10.16 -5.98 19.15
CA SER A 170 -9.99 -7.39 18.79
C SER A 170 -11.30 -8.17 18.89
N SER A 171 -12.05 -7.94 19.97
CA SER A 171 -13.34 -8.59 20.20
C SER A 171 -14.38 -8.20 19.14
N ALA A 172 -14.51 -6.90 18.86
CA ALA A 172 -15.44 -6.42 17.84
C ALA A 172 -15.06 -6.95 16.44
N ALA A 173 -13.76 -7.07 16.13
CA ALA A 173 -13.29 -7.68 14.89
C ALA A 173 -13.68 -9.16 14.78
N LEU A 174 -13.52 -9.93 15.86
CA LEU A 174 -13.94 -11.31 15.95
C LEU A 174 -15.47 -11.44 15.80
N VAL A 175 -16.26 -10.62 16.49
CA VAL A 175 -17.73 -10.64 16.39
C VAL A 175 -18.20 -10.27 14.99
N ARG A 176 -17.62 -9.26 14.35
CA ARG A 176 -17.92 -8.95 12.93
C ARG A 176 -17.66 -10.14 12.01
N HIS A 177 -16.57 -10.87 12.25
CA HIS A 177 -16.24 -12.09 11.50
C HIS A 177 -17.31 -13.18 11.72
N ILE A 178 -17.66 -13.47 12.98
CA ILE A 178 -18.68 -14.47 13.32
C ILE A 178 -20.04 -14.09 12.72
N CYS A 179 -20.47 -12.84 12.88
CA CYS A 179 -21.73 -12.36 12.32
C CYS A 179 -21.79 -12.51 10.81
N ARG A 180 -20.70 -12.17 10.10
CA ARG A 180 -20.61 -12.35 8.65
C ARG A 180 -20.64 -13.83 8.25
N ALA A 181 -19.94 -14.69 9.00
CA ALA A 181 -19.84 -16.12 8.68
C ALA A 181 -21.19 -16.85 8.81
N TYR A 182 -22.02 -16.44 9.76
CA TYR A 182 -23.29 -17.12 10.09
C TYR A 182 -24.54 -16.30 9.80
N GLY A 183 -24.41 -15.09 9.25
CA GLY A 183 -25.55 -14.21 8.96
C GLY A 183 -26.26 -13.69 10.21
N ILE A 184 -25.53 -13.52 11.32
CA ILE A 184 -26.10 -13.05 12.59
C ILE A 184 -26.28 -11.52 12.52
N PRO A 185 -27.48 -10.99 12.78
CA PRO A 185 -27.70 -9.54 12.88
C PRO A 185 -26.85 -8.92 13.99
N ARG A 186 -26.22 -7.76 13.75
CA ARG A 186 -25.32 -7.11 14.74
C ARG A 186 -26.10 -6.21 15.69
N THR A 187 -27.04 -6.82 16.40
CA THR A 187 -27.88 -6.15 17.40
C THR A 187 -27.73 -6.81 18.77
N ARG A 188 -28.14 -6.10 19.82
CA ARG A 188 -28.12 -6.62 21.20
C ARG A 188 -29.07 -7.81 21.42
N SER A 189 -29.99 -8.08 20.48
CA SER A 189 -30.82 -9.28 20.51
C SER A 189 -30.05 -10.56 20.19
N TYR A 190 -28.90 -10.46 19.50
CA TYR A 190 -28.09 -11.61 19.07
C TYR A 190 -26.67 -11.60 19.62
N ILE A 191 -26.17 -10.44 20.02
CA ILE A 191 -24.89 -10.28 20.70
C ILE A 191 -25.24 -9.92 22.14
N ILE A 192 -25.18 -10.91 23.03
CA ILE A 192 -25.66 -10.82 24.40
C ILE A 192 -24.51 -10.97 25.41
N GLY A 193 -24.68 -10.44 26.61
CA GLY A 193 -23.86 -10.77 27.76
C GLY A 193 -24.30 -12.10 28.39
N HIS A 194 -23.43 -12.73 29.16
CA HIS A 194 -23.79 -13.95 29.88
C HIS A 194 -24.97 -13.76 30.82
N ALA A 195 -25.02 -12.63 31.54
CA ALA A 195 -26.13 -12.27 32.43
C ALA A 195 -27.50 -12.19 31.73
N GLU A 196 -27.52 -12.05 30.40
CA GLU A 196 -28.75 -11.96 29.60
C GLU A 196 -29.20 -13.33 29.09
N VAL A 197 -28.42 -14.39 29.32
CA VAL A 197 -28.81 -15.76 29.03
C VAL A 197 -29.88 -16.20 30.05
N PRO A 198 -31.03 -16.74 29.62
CA PRO A 198 -32.05 -17.26 30.53
C PRO A 198 -31.50 -18.30 31.51
N GLY A 199 -31.70 -18.05 32.80
CA GLY A 199 -31.21 -18.90 33.89
C GLY A 199 -29.74 -18.70 34.25
N ALA A 200 -29.09 -17.64 33.75
CA ALA A 200 -27.73 -17.30 34.15
C ALA A 200 -27.66 -17.02 35.66
N THR A 201 -26.67 -17.64 36.30
CA THR A 201 -26.31 -17.40 37.71
C THR A 201 -25.15 -16.42 37.86
N HIS A 202 -24.57 -15.98 36.74
CA HIS A 202 -23.46 -15.03 36.67
C HIS A 202 -23.93 -13.68 36.15
N THR A 203 -23.20 -12.62 36.51
CA THR A 203 -23.55 -11.22 36.21
C THR A 203 -22.64 -10.58 35.16
N ASP A 204 -21.73 -11.34 34.55
CA ASP A 204 -20.81 -10.87 33.53
C ASP A 204 -21.52 -10.57 32.19
N PRO A 205 -21.01 -9.63 31.37
CA PRO A 205 -19.73 -8.92 31.48
C PRO A 205 -19.71 -7.77 32.49
N GLY A 206 -20.81 -7.56 33.23
CA GLY A 206 -20.90 -6.60 34.32
C GLY A 206 -21.21 -5.17 33.88
N PRO A 207 -21.40 -4.26 34.86
CA PRO A 207 -21.87 -2.90 34.61
C PRO A 207 -20.84 -2.02 33.91
N ASN A 208 -19.56 -2.37 34.00
CA ASN A 208 -18.45 -1.61 33.42
C ASN A 208 -18.18 -1.97 31.94
N TRP A 209 -18.87 -2.97 31.38
CA TRP A 209 -18.79 -3.27 29.96
C TRP A 209 -19.60 -2.26 29.15
N ASP A 210 -18.92 -1.46 28.34
CA ASP A 210 -19.51 -0.42 27.51
C ASP A 210 -20.12 -1.04 26.25
N TRP A 211 -21.38 -1.45 26.37
CA TRP A 211 -22.13 -2.01 25.26
C TRP A 211 -22.30 -1.04 24.10
N ASP A 212 -22.47 0.25 24.35
CA ASP A 212 -22.71 1.23 23.30
C ASP A 212 -21.46 1.45 22.46
N PHE A 213 -20.31 1.61 23.12
CA PHE A 213 -19.03 1.67 22.43
C PHE A 213 -18.76 0.37 21.66
N TYR A 214 -18.94 -0.78 22.30
CA TYR A 214 -18.71 -2.09 21.69
C TYR A 214 -19.56 -2.34 20.45
N MET A 215 -20.86 -2.07 20.54
CA MET A 215 -21.78 -2.25 19.42
C MET A 215 -21.49 -1.29 18.27
N GLN A 216 -21.11 -0.04 18.54
CA GLN A 216 -20.69 0.90 17.49
C GLN A 216 -19.49 0.38 16.69
N MET A 217 -18.56 -0.32 17.34
CA MET A 217 -17.44 -0.95 16.65
C MET A 217 -17.88 -2.17 15.84
N ILE A 218 -18.73 -3.03 16.40
CA ILE A 218 -19.23 -4.21 15.69
C ILE A 218 -20.01 -3.80 14.43
N GLN A 219 -20.79 -2.72 14.50
CA GLN A 219 -21.57 -2.22 13.37
C GLN A 219 -20.73 -1.50 12.31
N SER A 220 -19.46 -1.18 12.58
CA SER A 220 -18.55 -0.54 11.63
C SER A 220 -17.82 -1.58 10.77
N SER A 221 -18.19 -1.71 9.49
CA SER A 221 -17.57 -2.69 8.58
C SER A 221 -17.54 -2.18 7.14
N ALA A 222 -16.48 -2.52 6.41
CA ALA A 222 -16.29 -2.12 5.04
C ALA A 222 -15.50 -3.16 4.25
N ILE A 223 -15.71 -3.18 2.94
CA ILE A 223 -14.84 -3.86 1.98
C ILE A 223 -14.34 -2.86 0.93
N LEU A 224 -13.09 -2.99 0.52
CA LEU A 224 -12.55 -2.21 -0.60
C LEU A 224 -13.13 -2.78 -1.90
N GLU A 225 -13.68 -1.91 -2.73
CA GLU A 225 -14.25 -2.28 -4.04
C GLU A 225 -13.39 -1.77 -5.19
N GLU A 226 -12.83 -0.55 -5.06
CA GLU A 226 -12.02 0.07 -6.09
C GLU A 226 -10.90 0.92 -5.48
N ALA A 227 -9.72 0.89 -6.09
CA ALA A 227 -8.60 1.76 -5.77
C ALA A 227 -7.96 2.27 -7.06
N SER A 228 -7.92 3.60 -7.21
CA SER A 228 -7.24 4.29 -8.30
C SER A 228 -6.18 5.21 -7.70
N VAL A 229 -4.91 4.84 -7.89
CA VAL A 229 -3.76 5.54 -7.30
C VAL A 229 -2.62 5.63 -8.33
N PRO A 230 -1.84 6.72 -8.34
CA PRO A 230 -0.68 6.82 -9.20
C PRO A 230 0.41 5.83 -8.76
N LEU A 231 1.06 5.15 -9.72
CA LEU A 231 2.18 4.25 -9.44
C LEU A 231 3.53 4.95 -9.51
N THR A 232 3.60 6.07 -10.21
CA THR A 232 4.81 6.84 -10.41
C THR A 232 4.47 8.32 -10.39
N LEU A 233 5.27 9.09 -9.66
CA LEU A 233 5.19 10.54 -9.63
C LEU A 233 6.59 11.14 -9.72
N ARG A 234 6.66 12.41 -10.08
CA ARG A 234 7.90 13.18 -10.06
C ARG A 234 7.90 14.17 -8.89
N PRO A 235 9.05 14.62 -8.38
CA PRO A 235 9.10 15.55 -7.26
C PRO A 235 8.18 16.76 -7.43
N GLY A 236 7.28 16.96 -6.48
CA GLY A 236 6.30 18.05 -6.46
C GLY A 236 5.13 17.89 -7.43
N GLU A 237 5.09 16.82 -8.23
CA GLU A 237 3.93 16.47 -9.04
C GLU A 237 2.76 16.12 -8.10
N THR A 238 1.58 16.62 -8.46
CA THR A 238 0.34 16.29 -7.78
C THR A 238 -0.46 15.29 -8.60
N ALA A 239 -1.15 14.38 -7.92
CA ALA A 239 -2.05 13.42 -8.57
C ALA A 239 -3.24 13.12 -7.68
N SER A 240 -4.40 12.89 -8.31
CA SER A 240 -5.60 12.44 -7.61
C SER A 240 -5.50 10.95 -7.30
N ALA A 241 -5.99 10.57 -6.13
CA ALA A 241 -6.20 9.21 -5.69
C ALA A 241 -7.65 9.05 -5.25
N LEU A 242 -8.21 7.86 -5.48
CA LEU A 242 -9.55 7.47 -5.06
C LEU A 242 -9.51 6.08 -4.44
N LEU A 243 -10.06 5.95 -3.24
CA LEU A 243 -10.43 4.66 -2.68
C LEU A 243 -11.94 4.62 -2.49
N ARG A 244 -12.58 3.58 -3.02
CA ARG A 244 -14.03 3.33 -2.87
C ARG A 244 -14.24 2.09 -2.04
N PHE A 245 -15.02 2.25 -0.97
CA PHE A 245 -15.40 1.16 -0.10
C PHE A 245 -16.91 0.94 -0.13
N ARG A 246 -17.35 -0.31 -0.10
CA ARG A 246 -18.76 -0.62 0.21
C ARG A 246 -18.94 -0.67 1.72
N ASN A 247 -20.00 -0.03 2.21
CA ASN A 247 -20.41 -0.12 3.60
C ASN A 247 -21.10 -1.45 3.86
N THR A 248 -20.40 -2.38 4.50
CA THR A 248 -20.96 -3.69 4.89
C THR A 248 -21.31 -3.72 6.38
N GLY A 249 -21.32 -2.55 7.01
CA GLY A 249 -21.74 -2.32 8.38
C GLY A 249 -23.22 -1.97 8.47
N ASP A 250 -23.68 -1.71 9.68
CA ASP A 250 -25.11 -1.50 9.97
C ASP A 250 -25.42 -0.01 10.24
N ILE A 251 -24.40 0.85 10.21
CA ILE A 251 -24.51 2.29 10.43
C ILE A 251 -24.22 3.07 9.16
N THR A 252 -24.96 4.15 8.94
CA THR A 252 -24.66 5.13 7.88
C THR A 252 -23.38 5.88 8.22
N TRP A 253 -22.41 5.87 7.32
CA TRP A 253 -21.20 6.68 7.44
C TRP A 253 -21.53 8.14 7.19
N GLN A 254 -21.03 9.03 8.02
CA GLN A 254 -21.24 10.47 7.86
C GLN A 254 -19.94 11.17 7.45
N PRO A 255 -19.98 12.15 6.53
CA PRO A 255 -18.81 12.93 6.13
C PRO A 255 -18.35 13.90 7.23
N THR A 256 -19.29 14.35 8.08
CA THR A 256 -19.10 15.35 9.13
C THR A 256 -19.83 14.92 10.42
N GLY A 257 -19.76 15.74 11.47
CA GLY A 257 -20.40 15.47 12.77
C GLY A 257 -19.41 15.03 13.85
N SER A 258 -19.92 14.38 14.90
CA SER A 258 -19.12 13.95 16.07
C SER A 258 -18.27 12.70 15.80
N THR A 259 -18.71 11.83 14.89
CA THR A 259 -18.02 10.56 14.56
C THR A 259 -17.94 10.34 13.04
N PRO A 260 -17.38 11.30 12.26
CA PRO A 260 -17.29 11.16 10.82
C PRO A 260 -16.41 9.98 10.43
N VAL A 261 -16.68 9.41 9.24
CA VAL A 261 -15.84 8.35 8.67
C VAL A 261 -14.81 8.98 7.75
N ARG A 262 -13.54 8.67 8.02
CA ARG A 262 -12.39 9.18 7.29
C ARG A 262 -11.45 8.07 6.87
N LEU A 263 -10.64 8.37 5.87
CA LEU A 263 -9.45 7.61 5.57
C LEU A 263 -8.33 8.06 6.51
N GLY A 264 -7.61 7.12 7.12
CA GLY A 264 -6.49 7.40 7.99
C GLY A 264 -5.24 6.62 7.59
N THR A 265 -4.06 7.19 7.83
CA THR A 265 -2.78 6.55 7.51
C THR A 265 -2.49 5.36 8.44
N GLN A 266 -1.87 4.32 7.88
CA GLN A 266 -1.52 3.07 8.55
C GLN A 266 -0.05 2.68 8.30
N ASN A 267 0.41 1.69 9.08
CA ASN A 267 1.75 1.11 9.01
C ASN A 267 2.90 2.15 9.07
N PRO A 268 3.06 2.89 10.18
CA PRO A 268 2.29 2.81 11.43
C PRO A 268 0.99 3.64 11.41
N ARG A 269 0.06 3.28 12.31
CA ARG A 269 -1.20 4.01 12.52
C ARG A 269 -0.94 5.48 12.83
N ASP A 270 -1.71 6.37 12.21
CA ASP A 270 -1.63 7.82 12.39
C ASP A 270 -0.29 8.46 11.99
N ARG A 271 0.53 7.77 11.19
CA ARG A 271 1.79 8.32 10.67
C ARG A 271 1.55 9.57 9.82
N TYR A 272 2.54 10.45 9.81
CA TYR A 272 2.55 11.58 8.88
C TYR A 272 2.96 11.05 7.50
N SER A 273 2.16 11.34 6.48
CA SER A 273 2.51 10.96 5.11
C SER A 273 3.49 11.96 4.50
N PRO A 274 4.55 11.49 3.81
CA PRO A 274 5.42 12.38 3.02
C PRO A 274 4.70 12.95 1.79
N PHE A 275 3.50 12.45 1.44
CA PHE A 275 2.69 12.96 0.34
C PHE A 275 1.68 14.03 0.76
N PHE A 276 1.64 14.36 2.06
CA PHE A 276 0.77 15.40 2.60
C PHE A 276 1.28 16.79 2.23
N THR A 277 0.36 17.63 1.76
CA THR A 277 0.55 19.09 1.65
C THR A 277 -0.64 19.76 2.35
N PRO A 278 -0.41 20.80 3.20
CA PRO A 278 -1.50 21.56 3.80
C PRO A 278 -2.52 22.04 2.76
N GLY A 279 -3.81 21.83 3.04
CA GLY A 279 -4.92 22.18 2.15
C GLY A 279 -5.40 21.06 1.23
N ASN A 280 -4.55 20.09 0.88
CA ASN A 280 -4.97 18.95 0.05
C ASN A 280 -5.64 17.83 0.84
N TRP A 281 -5.31 17.71 2.13
CA TRP A 281 -5.80 16.70 3.07
C TRP A 281 -6.42 17.40 4.29
N ILE A 282 -7.27 16.69 5.03
CA ILE A 282 -7.84 17.17 6.30
C ILE A 282 -6.74 17.41 7.34
N SER A 283 -5.78 16.49 7.43
CA SER A 283 -4.59 16.57 8.30
C SER A 283 -3.49 15.64 7.77
N PRO A 284 -2.25 15.69 8.31
CA PRO A 284 -1.13 14.84 7.85
C PRO A 284 -1.39 13.32 7.90
N ASN A 285 -2.38 12.90 8.68
CA ASN A 285 -2.79 11.51 8.87
C ASN A 285 -4.26 11.25 8.48
N ARG A 286 -4.96 12.23 7.90
CA ARG A 286 -6.34 12.10 7.39
C ARG A 286 -6.44 12.67 5.97
N PRO A 287 -6.25 11.84 4.92
CA PRO A 287 -6.35 12.32 3.55
C PRO A 287 -7.74 12.86 3.19
N ALA A 288 -8.80 12.15 3.56
CA ALA A 288 -10.17 12.49 3.15
C ALA A 288 -11.21 11.97 4.15
N ALA A 289 -12.39 12.59 4.12
CA ALA A 289 -13.62 12.03 4.66
C ALA A 289 -14.37 11.27 3.55
N VAL A 290 -15.35 10.46 3.93
CA VAL A 290 -16.29 9.91 2.94
C VAL A 290 -16.99 11.08 2.21
N ALA A 291 -17.17 10.99 0.89
CA ALA A 291 -17.68 12.09 0.09
C ALA A 291 -19.14 12.49 0.43
N ALA A 292 -19.95 11.51 0.84
CA ALA A 292 -21.36 11.71 1.19
C ALA A 292 -21.82 10.71 2.26
N ALA A 293 -22.99 10.98 2.85
CA ALA A 293 -23.61 10.03 3.77
C ALA A 293 -23.80 8.68 3.06
N THR A 294 -23.19 7.63 3.60
CA THR A 294 -23.12 6.31 2.95
C THR A 294 -23.88 5.29 3.80
N PRO A 295 -25.15 5.00 3.48
CA PRO A 295 -25.94 4.02 4.23
C PRO A 295 -25.37 2.60 4.05
N PRO A 296 -25.79 1.62 4.88
CA PRO A 296 -25.48 0.22 4.67
C PRO A 296 -25.70 -0.22 3.22
N GLU A 297 -24.80 -1.05 2.72
CA GLU A 297 -24.71 -1.58 1.36
C GLU A 297 -24.41 -0.56 0.24
N ALA A 298 -24.34 0.73 0.53
CA ALA A 298 -23.90 1.75 -0.42
C ALA A 298 -22.37 1.88 -0.51
N TYR A 299 -21.90 2.64 -1.50
CA TYR A 299 -20.48 2.89 -1.76
C TYR A 299 -20.06 4.28 -1.27
N GLY A 300 -18.99 4.34 -0.48
CA GLY A 300 -18.39 5.56 0.02
C GLY A 300 -17.05 5.82 -0.65
N ASP A 301 -16.92 7.00 -1.26
CA ASP A 301 -15.73 7.45 -1.97
C ASP A 301 -14.84 8.32 -1.10
N PHE A 302 -13.54 8.07 -1.17
CA PHE A 302 -12.49 8.83 -0.49
C PHE A 302 -11.50 9.32 -1.55
N ALA A 303 -11.77 10.50 -2.10
CA ALA A 303 -10.88 11.16 -3.07
C ALA A 303 -9.92 12.11 -2.33
N PHE A 304 -8.64 12.06 -2.69
CA PHE A 304 -7.60 12.91 -2.09
C PHE A 304 -6.47 13.18 -3.08
N THR A 305 -5.73 14.26 -2.87
CA THR A 305 -4.59 14.63 -3.73
C THR A 305 -3.27 14.27 -3.07
N LEU A 306 -2.44 13.49 -3.75
CA LEU A 306 -1.07 13.21 -3.36
C LEU A 306 -0.14 14.28 -3.93
N THR A 307 0.83 14.75 -3.15
CA THR A 307 1.95 15.57 -3.65
C THR A 307 3.23 14.80 -3.46
N ALA A 308 3.96 14.48 -4.54
CA ALA A 308 5.18 13.68 -4.40
C ALA A 308 6.28 14.44 -3.65
N PRO A 309 6.97 13.81 -2.68
CA PRO A 309 8.08 14.43 -1.96
C PRO A 309 9.28 14.72 -2.88
N GLU A 310 10.20 15.56 -2.41
CA GLU A 310 11.43 15.90 -3.15
C GLU A 310 12.38 14.73 -3.34
N ARG A 311 12.38 13.81 -2.37
CA ARG A 311 13.32 12.72 -2.33
C ARG A 311 12.85 11.59 -3.25
N TYR A 312 13.73 11.19 -4.17
CA TYR A 312 13.51 10.00 -4.97
C TYR A 312 13.45 8.73 -4.15
N GLY A 313 12.69 7.76 -4.65
CA GLY A 313 12.63 6.43 -4.08
C GLY A 313 11.24 5.83 -4.13
N SER A 314 11.14 4.65 -3.55
CA SER A 314 9.89 3.91 -3.45
C SER A 314 9.26 4.15 -2.09
N TYR A 315 8.02 4.61 -2.10
CA TYR A 315 7.23 4.87 -0.91
C TYR A 315 6.07 3.88 -0.85
N THR A 316 5.84 3.30 0.32
CA THR A 316 4.64 2.50 0.57
C THR A 316 3.68 3.35 1.37
N GLU A 317 2.56 3.71 0.77
CA GLU A 317 1.47 4.34 1.49
C GLU A 317 0.44 3.28 1.87
N SER A 318 -0.02 3.33 3.12
CA SER A 318 -1.05 2.44 3.66
C SER A 318 -2.15 3.24 4.34
N TYR A 319 -3.40 2.81 4.16
CA TYR A 319 -4.57 3.47 4.70
C TYR A 319 -5.62 2.48 5.21
N GLN A 320 -6.46 2.94 6.14
CA GLN A 320 -7.64 2.22 6.62
C GLN A 320 -8.73 3.22 6.98
N LEU A 321 -9.99 2.77 6.96
CA LEU A 321 -11.10 3.60 7.43
C LEU A 321 -11.05 3.75 8.95
N VAL A 322 -11.38 4.94 9.42
CA VAL A 322 -11.59 5.26 10.82
C VAL A 322 -12.92 5.98 10.97
N ARG A 323 -13.75 5.51 11.90
CA ARG A 323 -14.87 6.27 12.42
C ARG A 323 -14.33 7.02 13.61
N GLU A 324 -14.14 8.33 13.45
CA GLU A 324 -13.39 9.15 14.41
C GLU A 324 -13.96 9.02 15.82
N GLY A 325 -13.08 8.84 16.81
CA GLY A 325 -13.44 8.61 18.21
C GLY A 325 -14.02 7.22 18.53
N ILE A 326 -14.27 6.37 17.53
CA ILE A 326 -14.91 5.06 17.71
C ILE A 326 -13.94 3.92 17.39
N THR A 327 -13.66 3.65 16.11
CA THR A 327 -12.80 2.51 15.71
C THR A 327 -12.20 2.67 14.34
N TRP A 328 -11.07 2.00 14.16
CA TRP A 328 -10.55 1.64 12.84
C TRP A 328 -11.28 0.40 12.31
N PHE A 329 -11.61 0.37 11.03
CA PHE A 329 -12.39 -0.71 10.43
C PHE A 329 -12.11 -0.87 8.93
N GLY A 330 -12.60 -1.99 8.36
CA GLY A 330 -12.31 -2.35 6.98
C GLY A 330 -10.86 -2.83 6.75
N PRO A 331 -10.51 -3.22 5.52
CA PRO A 331 -9.16 -3.68 5.20
C PRO A 331 -8.15 -2.53 5.25
N ILE A 332 -6.90 -2.85 5.60
CA ILE A 332 -5.77 -1.96 5.31
C ILE A 332 -5.45 -2.06 3.82
N VAL A 333 -5.37 -0.93 3.15
CA VAL A 333 -5.07 -0.81 1.72
C VAL A 333 -3.69 -0.21 1.56
N SER A 334 -2.79 -0.91 0.89
CA SER A 334 -1.39 -0.50 0.71
C SER A 334 -1.02 -0.41 -0.76
N PHE A 335 -0.30 0.64 -1.14
CA PHE A 335 0.22 0.82 -2.50
C PHE A 335 1.64 1.37 -2.49
N ARG A 336 2.41 1.01 -3.53
CA ARG A 336 3.75 1.52 -3.76
C ARG A 336 3.70 2.64 -4.80
N ILE A 337 4.30 3.77 -4.47
CA ILE A 337 4.49 4.92 -5.36
C ILE A 337 5.98 5.13 -5.53
N ASP A 338 6.45 5.12 -6.77
CA ASP A 338 7.84 5.44 -7.09
C ASP A 338 7.95 6.93 -7.44
N VAL A 339 8.77 7.66 -6.68
CA VAL A 339 9.13 9.05 -6.98
C VAL A 339 10.43 9.03 -7.79
N VAL A 340 10.33 9.40 -9.07
CA VAL A 340 11.40 9.29 -10.06
C VAL A 340 11.79 10.68 -10.60
N PRO A 341 13.02 10.88 -11.09
CA PRO A 341 13.39 12.14 -11.73
C PRO A 341 12.48 12.43 -12.94
N TRP A 342 12.32 13.72 -13.24
CA TRP A 342 11.81 14.13 -14.56
C TRP A 342 12.72 13.61 -15.64
N ASP A 343 12.11 13.15 -16.72
CA ASP A 343 12.78 12.64 -17.91
C ASP A 343 12.02 13.19 -19.11
N VAL A 344 12.53 14.28 -19.67
CA VAL A 344 11.83 15.07 -20.69
C VAL A 344 12.67 15.11 -21.95
N VAL A 345 12.03 14.77 -23.08
CA VAL A 345 12.64 14.82 -24.40
C VAL A 345 12.01 15.94 -25.22
N TYR A 346 12.85 16.73 -25.85
CA TYR A 346 12.50 17.81 -26.76
C TYR A 346 13.03 17.47 -28.15
N ASP A 347 12.14 16.97 -28.99
CA ASP A 347 12.43 16.60 -30.36
C ASP A 347 12.42 17.84 -31.27
N ASN A 348 13.03 17.77 -32.47
CA ASN A 348 12.99 18.90 -33.42
C ASN A 348 11.59 19.16 -34.01
N THR A 349 10.63 18.27 -33.79
CA THR A 349 9.20 18.51 -34.09
C THR A 349 8.44 19.13 -32.92
N SER A 350 9.05 19.25 -31.75
CA SER A 350 8.40 19.81 -30.55
C SER A 350 8.20 21.32 -30.68
N ALA A 351 7.11 21.85 -30.12
CA ALA A 351 6.75 23.27 -30.22
C ALA A 351 7.80 24.24 -29.62
N ASN A 352 8.67 23.73 -28.76
CA ASN A 352 9.75 24.46 -28.11
C ASN A 352 11.10 24.38 -28.86
N PHE A 353 11.12 23.78 -30.05
CA PHE A 353 12.26 23.78 -30.95
C PHE A 353 12.11 24.87 -32.03
N THR A 354 13.20 25.58 -32.29
CA THR A 354 13.25 26.65 -33.31
C THR A 354 14.61 26.67 -34.00
N VAL A 355 14.65 27.15 -35.24
CA VAL A 355 15.88 27.35 -36.01
C VAL A 355 15.99 28.80 -36.49
N TRP A 356 17.21 29.26 -36.68
CA TRP A 356 17.54 30.53 -37.32
C TRP A 356 18.64 30.34 -38.37
N GLY A 357 18.49 31.01 -39.51
CA GLY A 357 19.29 30.77 -40.72
C GLY A 357 18.78 29.58 -41.53
N THR A 358 19.57 29.15 -42.52
CA THR A 358 19.19 28.04 -43.40
C THR A 358 19.35 26.69 -42.69
N TRP A 359 18.24 26.00 -42.44
CA TRP A 359 18.18 24.63 -41.92
C TRP A 359 17.25 23.78 -42.78
N ASN A 360 17.77 22.66 -43.27
CA ASN A 360 17.02 21.70 -44.07
C ASN A 360 16.45 20.60 -43.18
N THR A 361 15.39 19.95 -43.63
CA THR A 361 14.85 18.74 -42.99
C THR A 361 15.45 17.51 -43.66
N GLY A 362 15.85 16.52 -42.86
CA GLY A 362 16.25 15.19 -43.33
C GLY A 362 15.40 14.11 -42.68
N THR A 363 15.10 13.04 -43.42
CA THR A 363 14.21 11.96 -42.97
C THR A 363 14.82 10.57 -43.14
N THR A 364 15.94 10.44 -43.86
CA THR A 364 16.45 9.14 -44.31
C THR A 364 17.62 8.61 -43.50
N ALA A 365 18.40 9.48 -42.82
CA ALA A 365 19.56 9.03 -42.07
C ALA A 365 19.16 8.05 -40.93
N PRO A 366 19.95 6.97 -40.72
CA PRO A 366 19.69 6.01 -39.65
C PRO A 366 19.95 6.62 -38.28
N GLY A 367 19.31 6.05 -37.25
CA GLY A 367 19.50 6.50 -35.87
C GLY A 367 19.02 7.92 -35.58
N LYS A 368 18.08 8.47 -36.36
CA LYS A 368 17.36 9.70 -35.99
C LYS A 368 16.40 9.44 -34.81
N TYR A 369 16.11 10.45 -34.01
CA TYR A 369 15.01 10.39 -33.05
C TYR A 369 13.73 10.84 -33.76
N GLY A 370 12.59 10.22 -33.42
CA GLY A 370 11.32 10.58 -34.07
C GLY A 370 11.31 10.40 -35.60
N ALA A 371 10.57 11.30 -36.27
CA ALA A 371 10.25 11.17 -37.69
C ALA A 371 11.30 11.82 -38.63
N ASP A 372 11.91 12.91 -38.21
CA ASP A 372 12.84 13.71 -39.02
C ASP A 372 13.93 14.34 -38.14
N TYR A 373 14.83 15.12 -38.76
CA TYR A 373 15.83 15.93 -38.07
C TYR A 373 16.13 17.18 -38.88
N ARG A 374 16.72 18.20 -38.25
CA ARG A 374 17.21 19.39 -38.94
C ARG A 374 18.72 19.33 -39.16
N TRP A 375 19.18 19.82 -40.30
CA TRP A 375 20.60 19.88 -40.60
C TRP A 375 20.99 21.14 -41.37
N THR A 376 22.24 21.55 -41.21
CA THR A 376 22.84 22.63 -41.99
C THR A 376 24.35 22.44 -42.11
N SER A 377 24.95 23.04 -43.14
CA SER A 377 26.39 22.95 -43.40
C SER A 377 27.20 23.72 -42.35
N THR A 378 28.36 23.20 -41.97
CA THR A 378 29.30 23.88 -41.08
C THR A 378 29.94 25.08 -41.77
N ASN A 379 30.13 26.17 -41.03
CA ASN A 379 30.88 27.35 -41.46
C ASN A 379 31.46 28.05 -40.22
N PRO A 380 32.79 28.31 -40.14
CA PRO A 380 33.44 28.93 -38.99
C PRO A 380 32.89 30.30 -38.58
N ASN A 381 32.26 31.00 -39.51
CA ASN A 381 31.70 32.34 -39.32
C ASN A 381 30.16 32.34 -39.22
N SER A 382 29.52 31.16 -39.17
CA SER A 382 28.06 31.08 -39.13
C SER A 382 27.48 31.65 -37.84
N THR A 383 26.37 32.38 -37.98
CA THR A 383 25.53 32.87 -36.88
C THR A 383 24.23 32.06 -36.72
N ALA A 384 23.99 31.09 -37.62
CA ALA A 384 22.81 30.23 -37.58
C ALA A 384 22.77 29.39 -36.30
N TYR A 385 21.56 28.95 -35.91
CA TYR A 385 21.40 28.04 -34.78
C TYR A 385 20.14 27.19 -34.90
N ALA A 386 20.18 26.04 -34.23
CA ALA A 386 18.99 25.33 -33.77
C ALA A 386 18.91 25.51 -32.26
N ARG A 387 17.71 25.70 -31.71
CA ARG A 387 17.49 26.01 -30.30
C ARG A 387 16.33 25.19 -29.76
N TRP A 388 16.57 24.49 -28.66
CA TRP A 388 15.54 23.90 -27.79
C TRP A 388 15.34 24.80 -26.57
N TYR A 389 14.13 25.29 -26.35
CA TYR A 389 13.73 25.95 -25.10
C TYR A 389 13.24 24.89 -24.11
N LEU A 390 14.00 24.62 -23.06
CA LEU A 390 13.74 23.47 -22.19
C LEU A 390 12.47 23.65 -21.34
N ASN A 391 12.08 24.89 -21.00
CA ASN A 391 10.95 25.14 -20.08
C ASN A 391 11.02 24.22 -18.85
N VAL A 392 12.16 24.25 -18.14
CA VAL A 392 12.48 23.27 -17.11
C VAL A 392 11.35 23.16 -16.07
N PRO A 393 10.89 21.95 -15.70
CA PRO A 393 9.70 21.79 -14.86
C PRO A 393 9.91 22.28 -13.42
N ARG A 394 11.16 22.25 -12.94
CA ARG A 394 11.51 22.59 -11.58
C ARG A 394 12.96 23.04 -11.42
N ASP A 395 13.22 23.93 -10.46
CA ASP A 395 14.57 24.30 -10.04
C ASP A 395 15.43 23.06 -9.68
N GLY A 396 16.69 23.06 -10.08
CA GLY A 396 17.65 22.04 -9.67
C GLY A 396 18.67 21.67 -10.75
N TYR A 397 19.46 20.62 -10.49
CA TYR A 397 20.48 20.15 -11.44
C TYR A 397 19.90 19.12 -12.39
N TYR A 398 20.12 19.27 -13.70
CA TYR A 398 19.67 18.30 -14.70
C TYR A 398 20.85 17.80 -15.50
N ASP A 399 20.90 16.49 -15.73
CA ASP A 399 21.74 15.95 -16.80
C ASP A 399 21.09 16.31 -18.14
N VAL A 400 21.87 16.89 -19.04
CA VAL A 400 21.45 17.27 -20.39
C VAL A 400 22.12 16.35 -21.39
N TYR A 401 21.34 15.81 -22.32
CA TYR A 401 21.80 14.95 -23.39
C TYR A 401 21.35 15.50 -24.74
N ALA A 402 22.12 15.19 -25.79
CA ALA A 402 21.72 15.40 -27.17
C ALA A 402 21.68 14.07 -27.93
N TRP A 403 20.77 13.99 -28.90
CA TRP A 403 20.67 12.93 -29.88
C TRP A 403 21.01 13.49 -31.27
N TRP A 404 21.55 12.65 -32.13
CA TRP A 404 21.74 12.96 -33.54
C TRP A 404 21.71 11.68 -34.38
N SER A 405 21.30 11.82 -35.64
CA SER A 405 21.36 10.74 -36.62
C SER A 405 22.81 10.41 -37.03
N GLN A 406 23.03 9.13 -37.35
CA GLN A 406 24.35 8.61 -37.72
C GLN A 406 24.71 9.02 -39.16
N GLY A 407 25.98 9.35 -39.39
CA GLY A 407 26.53 9.59 -40.72
C GLY A 407 28.01 9.97 -40.69
N SER A 408 28.72 9.73 -41.79
CA SER A 408 30.15 10.09 -41.92
C SER A 408 30.38 11.57 -42.27
N ASN A 409 29.38 12.24 -42.85
CA ASN A 409 29.47 13.66 -43.22
C ASN A 409 29.12 14.63 -42.07
N ARG A 410 28.99 14.13 -40.84
CA ARG A 410 28.63 14.93 -39.65
C ARG A 410 29.86 15.63 -39.10
N SER A 411 29.65 16.78 -38.47
CA SER A 411 30.74 17.54 -37.86
C SER A 411 31.34 16.77 -36.68
N THR A 412 32.67 16.67 -36.65
CA THR A 412 33.42 16.17 -35.49
C THR A 412 33.55 17.21 -34.37
N ALA A 413 33.16 18.46 -34.65
CA ALA A 413 33.23 19.59 -33.74
C ALA A 413 31.89 20.35 -33.65
N ALA A 414 30.78 19.62 -33.56
CA ALA A 414 29.46 20.21 -33.38
C ALA A 414 29.39 20.94 -32.02
N ARG A 415 29.05 22.23 -32.04
CA ARG A 415 29.10 23.10 -30.87
C ARG A 415 27.72 23.25 -30.25
N TYR A 416 27.52 22.63 -29.10
CA TYR A 416 26.36 22.84 -28.24
C TYR A 416 26.62 23.95 -27.22
N GLU A 417 25.67 24.85 -27.02
CA GLU A 417 25.71 25.90 -25.99
C GLU A 417 24.53 25.67 -25.04
N VAL A 418 24.81 25.25 -23.81
CA VAL A 418 23.80 25.01 -22.78
C VAL A 418 23.71 26.26 -21.92
N VAL A 419 22.57 26.95 -21.99
CA VAL A 419 22.27 28.14 -21.18
C VAL A 419 21.59 27.69 -19.90
N HIS A 420 22.27 27.86 -18.79
CA HIS A 420 21.85 27.44 -17.46
C HIS A 420 22.03 28.59 -16.45
N ARG A 421 21.65 28.37 -15.18
CA ARG A 421 21.66 29.43 -14.14
C ARG A 421 23.02 30.10 -13.95
N GLY A 422 24.10 29.36 -14.16
CA GLY A 422 25.49 29.82 -14.02
C GLY A 422 26.07 30.47 -15.27
N GLY A 423 25.27 30.71 -16.31
CA GLY A 423 25.70 31.23 -17.61
C GLY A 423 25.61 30.19 -18.73
N THR A 424 26.42 30.36 -19.76
CA THR A 424 26.42 29.47 -20.93
C THR A 424 27.66 28.58 -20.92
N THR A 425 27.46 27.27 -20.90
CA THR A 425 28.54 26.30 -21.10
C THR A 425 28.58 25.81 -22.53
N VAL A 426 29.76 25.81 -23.14
CA VAL A 426 29.99 25.30 -24.49
C VAL A 426 30.48 23.86 -24.41
N LYS A 427 29.89 22.98 -25.24
CA LYS A 427 30.30 21.59 -25.42
C LYS A 427 30.49 21.30 -26.89
N VAL A 428 31.71 20.89 -27.23
CA VAL A 428 32.05 20.45 -28.58
C VAL A 428 31.99 18.93 -28.59
N VAL A 429 31.20 18.36 -29.51
CA VAL A 429 31.00 16.92 -29.61
C VAL A 429 31.20 16.44 -31.04
N ASN A 430 31.59 15.17 -31.17
CA ASN A 430 31.75 14.51 -32.46
C ASN A 430 30.46 13.79 -32.86
N GLN A 431 29.72 14.37 -33.81
CA GLN A 431 28.47 13.78 -34.30
C GLN A 431 28.64 12.60 -35.27
N GLN A 432 29.87 12.27 -35.68
CA GLN A 432 30.13 11.04 -36.42
C GLN A 432 30.09 9.80 -35.51
N THR A 433 30.26 10.01 -34.20
CA THR A 433 30.25 8.95 -33.19
C THR A 433 28.92 8.93 -32.43
N ASN A 434 28.53 7.77 -31.91
CA ASN A 434 27.35 7.61 -31.06
C ASN A 434 26.03 8.17 -31.63
N GLY A 435 25.89 8.22 -32.96
CA GLY A 435 24.60 8.49 -33.59
C GLY A 435 23.57 7.42 -33.22
N GLY A 436 22.30 7.80 -33.06
CA GLY A 436 21.26 6.89 -32.59
C GLY A 436 21.33 6.58 -31.08
N LYS A 437 22.00 7.42 -30.28
CA LYS A 437 22.11 7.27 -28.83
C LYS A 437 22.04 8.63 -28.12
N TRP A 438 21.69 8.62 -26.84
CA TRP A 438 21.76 9.80 -25.97
C TRP A 438 23.22 10.09 -25.59
N ASN A 439 23.71 11.26 -25.97
CA ASN A 439 25.07 11.72 -25.70
C ASN A 439 25.06 12.80 -24.62
N TRP A 440 25.77 12.55 -23.52
CA TRP A 440 25.78 13.44 -22.37
C TRP A 440 26.54 14.74 -22.66
N LEU A 441 25.86 15.89 -22.49
CA LEU A 441 26.43 17.22 -22.64
C LEU A 441 26.90 17.79 -21.30
N GLY A 442 26.33 17.39 -20.18
CA GLY A 442 26.72 17.91 -18.86
C GLY A 442 25.60 17.86 -17.83
N ARG A 443 25.94 18.14 -16.57
CA ARG A 443 24.97 18.44 -15.51
C ARG A 443 24.97 19.92 -15.21
N TYR A 444 23.81 20.56 -15.27
CA TYR A 444 23.69 22.00 -15.11
C TYR A 444 22.54 22.37 -14.19
N GLN A 445 22.68 23.47 -13.45
CA GLN A 445 21.61 23.99 -12.62
C GLN A 445 20.67 24.88 -13.44
N PHE A 446 19.38 24.61 -13.39
CA PHE A 446 18.33 25.39 -14.04
C PHE A 446 17.35 25.96 -13.02
N ILE A 447 16.65 27.01 -13.44
CA ILE A 447 15.48 27.57 -12.76
C ILE A 447 14.23 27.11 -13.52
N ARG A 448 13.13 26.83 -12.81
CA ARG A 448 11.84 26.49 -13.40
C ARG A 448 11.44 27.50 -14.47
N GLY A 449 10.91 27.01 -15.59
CA GLY A 449 10.47 27.86 -16.69
C GLY A 449 11.61 28.53 -17.46
N THR A 450 12.84 28.02 -17.37
CA THR A 450 14.00 28.55 -18.09
C THR A 450 14.78 27.44 -18.80
N GLY A 451 15.93 27.80 -19.40
CA GLY A 451 16.90 26.87 -19.97
C GLY A 451 16.83 26.79 -21.48
N PHE A 452 17.99 26.86 -22.13
CA PHE A 452 18.11 26.69 -23.57
C PHE A 452 19.29 25.78 -23.91
N VAL A 453 19.15 25.01 -24.98
CA VAL A 453 20.27 24.36 -25.66
C VAL A 453 20.31 24.89 -27.07
N TYR A 454 21.46 25.40 -27.50
CA TYR A 454 21.71 25.79 -28.88
C TYR A 454 22.66 24.80 -29.53
N LEU A 455 22.44 24.48 -30.80
CA LEU A 455 23.43 23.87 -31.67
C LEU A 455 23.87 24.91 -32.71
N ARG A 456 25.17 25.19 -32.74
CA ARG A 456 25.80 26.11 -33.69
C ARG A 456 26.56 25.33 -34.77
N PRO A 457 26.39 25.64 -36.07
CA PRO A 457 27.21 25.08 -37.16
C PRO A 457 28.60 25.75 -37.25
N LYS A 458 29.10 26.32 -36.15
CA LYS A 458 30.36 27.08 -36.09
C LYS A 458 31.57 26.15 -35.97
N ALA A 459 31.90 25.48 -37.07
CA ALA A 459 33.02 24.56 -37.22
C ALA A 459 33.59 24.64 -38.64
N SER A 460 34.73 23.99 -38.90
CA SER A 460 35.35 23.92 -40.23
C SER A 460 34.34 23.48 -41.29
N SER A 461 34.33 24.18 -42.43
CA SER A 461 33.46 23.88 -43.57
C SER A 461 33.70 22.47 -44.13
N GLY A 462 32.71 21.92 -44.82
CA GLY A 462 32.80 20.59 -45.45
C GLY A 462 32.04 19.47 -44.72
N TYR A 463 31.37 19.79 -43.61
CA TYR A 463 30.53 18.87 -42.85
C TYR A 463 29.13 19.45 -42.63
N VAL A 464 28.24 18.68 -42.00
CA VAL A 464 26.93 19.16 -41.52
C VAL A 464 26.79 18.95 -40.02
N VAL A 465 26.04 19.82 -39.34
CA VAL A 465 25.56 19.56 -37.97
C VAL A 465 24.11 19.13 -38.00
N ILE A 466 23.73 18.29 -37.04
CA ILE A 466 22.40 17.70 -36.92
C ILE A 466 21.75 18.13 -35.62
N ALA A 467 20.59 18.77 -35.74
CA ALA A 467 19.69 19.05 -34.65
C ALA A 467 18.51 18.07 -34.71
N ASP A 468 18.48 17.15 -33.76
CA ASP A 468 17.48 16.09 -33.68
C ASP A 468 16.72 16.26 -32.35
N ALA A 469 17.16 15.62 -31.27
CA ALA A 469 16.53 15.78 -29.95
C ALA A 469 17.50 16.19 -28.83
N VAL A 470 16.95 16.82 -27.80
CA VAL A 470 17.60 17.09 -26.51
C VAL A 470 16.78 16.46 -25.40
N ARG A 471 17.45 15.86 -24.40
CA ARG A 471 16.81 15.24 -23.23
C ARG A 471 17.36 15.82 -21.94
N ILE A 472 16.50 16.04 -20.95
CA ILE A 472 16.91 16.41 -19.59
C ILE A 472 16.42 15.38 -18.58
N VAL A 473 17.27 15.07 -17.58
CA VAL A 473 16.93 14.17 -16.47
C VAL A 473 17.25 14.83 -15.13
N GLY A 474 16.26 15.00 -14.24
CA GLY A 474 16.45 15.63 -12.93
C GLY A 474 15.17 16.12 -12.24
N PRO A 475 15.25 16.92 -11.16
CA PRO A 475 16.47 17.50 -10.59
C PRO A 475 17.31 16.51 -9.78
N LEU A 476 18.58 16.34 -10.09
CA LEU A 476 19.52 15.46 -9.40
C LEU A 476 20.31 16.22 -8.33
N SER A 477 21.01 15.49 -7.47
CA SER A 477 22.01 16.09 -6.59
C SER A 477 23.15 16.72 -7.40
N PRO A 478 23.83 17.76 -6.87
CA PRO A 478 25.06 18.28 -7.45
C PRO A 478 26.08 17.14 -7.63
N MET A 479 26.91 17.20 -8.67
CA MET A 479 28.05 16.29 -8.74
C MET A 479 29.00 16.60 -7.57
N ARG A 480 29.44 15.57 -6.85
CA ARG A 480 30.57 15.72 -5.93
C ARG A 480 31.80 16.06 -6.77
N ARG A 481 32.51 17.12 -6.38
CA ARG A 481 33.77 17.53 -7.02
C ARG A 481 34.85 16.49 -6.76
#